data_AF-A0A2N1M1R4-F1
#
_entry.id   AF-A0A2N1M1R4-F1
#
_cell.length_a   1.000
_cell.length_b   1.000
_cell.length_c   1.000
_cell.angle_alpha   90.00
_cell.angle_beta   90.00
_cell.angle_gamma   90.00
#
_symmetry.space_group_name_H-M   'P 1'
#
loop_
_entity.id
_entity.type
_entity.pdbx_description
1 polymer ?
#
loop_
_entity_poly.entity_id
_entity_poly.type
_entity_poly.pdbx_seq_one_letter_code
_entity_poly.pdbx_strand_id
1 'polypeptide(L)'
;VTNNAANCALARSIISKKYPFIVNTRCIAHCVNLITKDILEHDFLKKVLKSCNEIVKFFNKSHQGKALLVKCAKNFNIEDGGLKTWVEMRWTTIFDAADSVLHLKLVLEKIADEHKDIVKENIVKTITSCGFFHDINSVLKVLKPLKKTILSIEASNTTFADCFIALIRLASTINC
;
A
#
# COMPACT_ATOMS: atom_id res chain seq x y z
N VAL A 1 22.79 11.97 -6.25
CA VAL A 1 21.61 11.16 -6.65
C VAL A 1 20.42 12.09 -6.88
N THR A 2 19.69 11.98 -8.00
CA THR A 2 18.50 12.82 -8.27
C THR A 2 17.36 12.01 -8.91
N ASN A 3 16.11 12.50 -8.82
CA ASN A 3 14.93 11.85 -9.42
C ASN A 3 14.93 11.96 -10.96
N ASN A 4 13.97 11.34 -11.66
CA ASN A 4 13.94 11.36 -13.13
C ASN A 4 13.19 12.56 -13.74
N ALA A 5 12.94 13.63 -12.98
CA ALA A 5 12.29 14.83 -13.51
C ALA A 5 13.15 15.46 -14.62
N ALA A 6 12.51 16.08 -15.62
CA ALA A 6 13.20 16.59 -16.81
C ALA A 6 14.28 17.63 -16.49
N ASN A 7 13.99 18.54 -15.55
CA ASN A 7 14.96 19.52 -15.03
C ASN A 7 16.15 18.84 -14.33
N CYS A 8 15.91 17.81 -13.52
CA CYS A 8 16.97 17.03 -12.90
C CYS A 8 17.79 16.27 -13.93
N ALA A 9 17.16 15.68 -14.95
CA ALA A 9 17.85 15.00 -16.05
C ALA A 9 18.76 15.96 -16.84
N LEU A 10 18.27 17.16 -17.16
CA LEU A 10 19.05 18.21 -17.81
C LEU A 10 20.24 18.64 -16.93
N ALA A 11 19.98 18.94 -15.65
CA ALA A 11 21.02 19.31 -14.70
C ALA A 11 22.08 18.20 -14.59
N ARG A 12 21.66 16.92 -14.57
CA ARG A 12 22.58 15.80 -14.59
C ARG A 12 23.48 15.79 -15.82
N SER A 13 22.90 16.01 -17.01
CA SER A 13 23.64 16.07 -18.27
C SER A 13 24.68 17.20 -18.26
N ILE A 14 24.30 18.39 -17.78
CA ILE A 14 25.20 19.54 -17.65
C ILE A 14 26.35 19.23 -16.69
N ILE A 15 26.05 18.67 -15.51
CA ILE A 15 27.05 18.32 -14.49
C ILE A 15 28.00 17.25 -15.02
N SER A 16 27.49 16.18 -15.65
CA SER A 16 28.32 15.12 -16.19
C SER A 16 29.24 15.59 -17.32
N LYS A 17 28.82 16.59 -18.10
CA LYS A 17 29.67 17.22 -19.13
C LYS A 17 30.72 18.16 -18.52
N LYS A 18 30.34 18.98 -17.54
CA LYS A 18 31.23 19.99 -16.94
C LYS A 18 32.20 19.40 -15.92
N TYR A 19 31.80 18.34 -15.24
CA TYR A 19 32.54 17.70 -14.14
C TYR A 19 32.48 16.17 -14.27
N PRO A 20 33.27 15.57 -15.18
CA PRO A 20 33.22 14.12 -15.46
C PRO A 20 33.56 13.23 -14.25
N PHE A 21 34.29 13.77 -13.27
CA PHE A 21 34.63 13.08 -12.02
C PHE A 21 33.44 12.95 -11.05
N ILE A 22 32.33 13.68 -11.27
CA ILE A 22 31.12 13.56 -10.47
C ILE A 22 30.28 12.41 -11.00
N VAL A 23 30.20 11.34 -10.23
CA VAL A 23 29.34 10.19 -10.52
C VAL A 23 27.88 10.60 -10.34
N ASN A 24 27.13 10.51 -11.44
CA ASN A 24 25.74 10.94 -11.47
C ASN A 24 24.77 9.76 -11.59
N THR A 25 24.02 9.50 -10.53
CA THR A 25 23.13 8.34 -10.44
C THR A 25 21.68 8.74 -10.24
N ARG A 26 20.78 7.96 -10.86
CA ARG A 26 19.33 8.08 -10.67
C ARG A 26 18.95 7.55 -9.29
N CYS A 27 17.91 8.15 -8.71
CA CYS A 27 17.35 7.70 -7.44
C CYS A 27 16.67 6.32 -7.60
N ILE A 28 17.22 5.30 -6.93
CA ILE A 28 16.67 3.94 -6.94
C ILE A 28 15.29 3.89 -6.26
N ALA A 29 15.10 4.64 -5.18
CA ALA A 29 13.78 4.79 -4.54
C ALA A 29 12.73 5.33 -5.50
N HIS A 30 13.10 6.29 -6.34
CA HIS A 30 12.21 6.79 -7.38
C HIS A 30 11.88 5.73 -8.43
N CYS A 31 12.85 4.91 -8.84
CA CYS A 31 12.61 3.79 -9.77
C CYS A 31 11.63 2.76 -9.19
N VAL A 32 11.81 2.36 -7.92
CA VAL A 32 10.89 1.43 -7.25
C VAL A 32 9.48 2.02 -7.15
N ASN A 33 9.36 3.31 -6.81
CA ASN A 33 8.06 3.98 -6.77
C ASN A 33 7.36 4.03 -8.14
N LEU A 34 8.09 4.16 -9.25
CA LEU A 34 7.53 4.08 -10.59
C LEU A 34 7.03 2.66 -10.91
N ILE A 35 7.82 1.63 -10.63
CA ILE A 35 7.43 0.22 -10.80
C ILE A 35 6.15 -0.07 -10.01
N THR A 36 6.09 0.36 -8.75
CA THR A 36 4.90 0.17 -7.92
C THR A 36 3.70 0.90 -8.49
N LYS A 37 3.88 2.12 -9.02
CA LYS A 37 2.79 2.85 -9.67
C LYS A 37 2.22 2.05 -10.84
N ASP A 38 3.06 1.53 -11.72
CA ASP A 38 2.62 0.75 -12.87
C ASP A 38 1.88 -0.54 -12.45
N ILE A 39 2.34 -1.21 -11.39
CA ILE A 39 1.67 -2.38 -10.81
C ILE A 39 0.29 -2.00 -10.25
N LEU A 40 0.20 -0.87 -9.54
CA LEU A 40 -1.07 -0.38 -8.99
C LEU A 40 -2.06 0.05 -10.06
N GLU A 41 -1.60 0.33 -11.28
CA GLU A 41 -2.47 0.65 -12.41
C GLU A 41 -3.20 -0.57 -12.99
N HIS A 42 -2.79 -1.79 -12.64
CA HIS A 42 -3.43 -3.03 -13.08
C HIS A 42 -4.89 -3.13 -12.59
N ASP A 43 -5.82 -3.44 -13.50
CA ASP A 43 -7.27 -3.38 -13.24
C ASP A 43 -7.73 -4.21 -12.04
N PHE A 44 -7.17 -5.41 -11.88
CA PHE A 44 -7.46 -6.25 -10.72
C PHE A 44 -7.06 -5.57 -9.40
N LEU A 45 -5.85 -5.01 -9.32
CA LEU A 45 -5.36 -4.35 -8.11
C LEU A 45 -6.19 -3.11 -7.82
N LYS A 46 -6.44 -2.27 -8.83
CA LYS A 46 -7.30 -1.10 -8.70
C LYS A 46 -8.67 -1.45 -8.14
N LYS A 47 -9.32 -2.48 -8.69
CA LYS A 47 -10.66 -2.90 -8.27
C LYS A 47 -10.67 -3.31 -6.80
N VAL A 48 -9.78 -4.21 -6.41
CA VAL A 48 -9.69 -4.73 -5.03
C VAL A 48 -9.39 -3.60 -4.05
N LEU A 49 -8.38 -2.77 -4.35
CA LEU A 49 -7.98 -1.69 -3.46
C LEU A 49 -9.03 -0.57 -3.37
N LYS A 50 -9.77 -0.31 -4.46
CA LYS A 50 -10.91 0.62 -4.43
C LYS A 50 -11.99 0.13 -3.47
N SER A 51 -12.34 -1.16 -3.52
CA SER A 51 -13.28 -1.77 -2.58
C SER A 51 -12.79 -1.66 -1.12
N CYS A 52 -11.50 -1.90 -0.85
CA CYS A 52 -10.91 -1.65 0.47
C CYS A 52 -11.08 -0.20 0.91
N ASN A 53 -10.79 0.76 0.02
CA ASN A 53 -10.91 2.19 0.31
C ASN A 53 -12.37 2.59 0.62
N GLU A 54 -13.35 2.01 -0.06
CA GLU A 54 -14.77 2.26 0.22
C GLU A 54 -15.17 1.80 1.63
N ILE A 55 -14.70 0.62 2.06
CA ILE A 55 -14.88 0.12 3.43
C ILE A 55 -14.24 1.09 4.44
N VAL A 56 -12.96 1.41 4.25
CA VAL A 56 -12.21 2.31 5.13
C VAL A 56 -12.90 3.68 5.23
N LYS A 57 -13.31 4.25 4.08
CA LYS A 57 -14.02 5.55 4.05
C LYS A 57 -15.35 5.49 4.77
N PHE A 58 -16.11 4.41 4.63
CA PHE A 58 -17.38 4.27 5.32
C PHE A 58 -17.19 4.28 6.84
N PHE A 59 -16.34 3.39 7.36
CA PHE A 59 -16.11 3.27 8.80
C PHE A 59 -15.42 4.50 9.41
N ASN A 60 -14.55 5.20 8.67
CA ASN A 60 -13.93 6.42 9.18
C ASN A 60 -14.87 7.63 9.21
N LYS A 61 -15.88 7.67 8.32
CA LYS A 61 -16.86 8.78 8.28
C LYS A 61 -18.09 8.53 9.15
N SER A 62 -18.52 7.28 9.30
CA SER A 62 -19.69 6.94 10.12
C SER A 62 -19.32 6.88 11.60
N HIS A 63 -19.85 7.79 12.42
CA HIS A 63 -19.62 7.76 13.87
C HIS A 63 -20.12 6.44 14.48
N GLN A 64 -21.33 6.01 14.11
CA GLN A 64 -21.90 4.74 14.57
C GLN A 64 -21.10 3.55 14.05
N GLY A 65 -20.75 3.52 12.76
CA GLY A 65 -19.94 2.45 12.17
C GLY A 65 -18.58 2.32 12.85
N LYS A 66 -17.91 3.44 13.11
CA LYS A 66 -16.61 3.46 13.82
C LYS A 66 -16.74 2.92 15.25
N ALA A 67 -17.76 3.35 15.98
CA ALA A 67 -18.00 2.89 17.34
C ALA A 67 -18.27 1.38 17.39
N LEU A 68 -19.05 0.85 16.44
CA LEU A 68 -19.28 -0.59 16.29
C LEU A 68 -17.99 -1.34 15.98
N LEU A 69 -17.18 -0.84 15.04
CA LEU A 69 -15.91 -1.46 14.68
C LEU A 69 -14.99 -1.61 15.90
N VAL A 70 -14.84 -0.54 16.69
CA VAL A 70 -14.02 -0.55 17.91
C VAL A 70 -14.61 -1.52 18.95
N LYS A 71 -15.93 -1.51 19.15
CA LYS A 71 -16.61 -2.42 20.09
C LYS A 71 -16.43 -3.88 19.70
N CYS A 72 -16.67 -4.22 18.43
CA CYS A 72 -16.53 -5.58 17.95
C CYS A 72 -15.06 -6.02 17.93
N ALA A 73 -14.11 -5.18 17.52
CA ALA A 73 -12.69 -5.52 17.55
C ALA A 73 -12.20 -5.90 18.96
N LYS A 74 -12.66 -5.18 20.00
CA LYS A 74 -12.41 -5.55 21.40
C LYS A 74 -12.95 -6.93 21.76
N ASN A 75 -14.14 -7.28 21.29
CA ASN A 75 -14.73 -8.60 21.53
C ASN A 75 -13.92 -9.75 20.90
N PHE A 76 -13.13 -9.45 19.86
CA PHE A 76 -12.23 -10.41 19.21
C PHE A 76 -10.79 -10.35 19.76
N ASN A 77 -10.53 -9.58 20.84
CA ASN A 77 -9.19 -9.35 21.40
C ASN A 77 -8.19 -8.80 20.38
N ILE A 78 -8.65 -8.00 19.42
CA ILE A 78 -7.78 -7.29 18.48
C ILE A 78 -7.45 -5.95 19.10
N GLU A 79 -6.23 -5.84 19.64
CA GLU A 79 -5.71 -4.60 20.25
C GLU A 79 -5.19 -3.60 19.19
N ASP A 80 -4.98 -4.06 17.96
CA ASP A 80 -4.37 -3.26 16.91
C ASP A 80 -5.34 -2.19 16.36
N GLY A 81 -4.79 -1.03 16.00
CA GLY A 81 -5.42 0.31 15.92
C GLY A 81 -6.53 0.54 14.89
N GLY A 82 -7.34 -0.47 14.55
CA GLY A 82 -8.49 -0.35 13.66
C GLY A 82 -8.11 -0.21 12.19
N LEU A 83 -9.05 0.31 11.38
CA LEU A 83 -8.82 0.54 9.95
C LEU A 83 -7.86 1.71 9.75
N LYS A 84 -6.81 1.49 8.97
CA LYS A 84 -5.81 2.52 8.66
C LYS A 84 -6.29 3.43 7.53
N THR A 85 -5.96 4.71 7.63
CA THR A 85 -6.36 5.72 6.65
C THR A 85 -5.60 5.56 5.34
N TRP A 86 -6.33 5.64 4.23
CA TRP A 86 -5.78 5.70 2.89
C TRP A 86 -5.30 7.12 2.56
N VAL A 87 -4.04 7.28 2.16
CA VAL A 87 -3.49 8.54 1.63
C VAL A 87 -3.00 8.33 0.20
N GLU A 88 -3.69 8.94 -0.77
CA GLU A 88 -3.47 8.73 -2.20
C GLU A 88 -2.05 9.03 -2.68
N MET A 89 -1.38 10.02 -2.08
CA MET A 89 -0.01 10.40 -2.44
C MET A 89 1.09 9.47 -1.91
N ARG A 90 0.77 8.51 -1.03
CA ARG A 90 1.75 7.56 -0.46
C ARG A 90 1.19 6.15 -0.55
N TRP A 91 1.60 5.43 -1.59
CA TRP A 91 1.12 4.07 -1.85
C TRP A 91 1.37 3.09 -0.68
N THR A 92 2.38 3.32 0.15
CA THR A 92 2.62 2.50 1.35
C THR A 92 1.44 2.54 2.34
N THR A 93 0.69 3.65 2.36
CA THR A 93 -0.56 3.78 3.13
C THR A 93 -1.73 3.05 2.49
N ILE A 94 -1.72 2.89 1.15
CA ILE A 94 -2.68 2.06 0.42
C ILE A 94 -2.53 0.60 0.86
N PHE A 95 -1.28 0.13 0.94
CA PHE A 95 -0.97 -1.18 1.50
C PHE A 95 -1.47 -1.29 2.94
N ASP A 96 -1.16 -0.32 3.81
CA ASP A 96 -1.57 -0.34 5.22
C ASP A 96 -3.08 -0.38 5.39
N ALA A 97 -3.82 0.37 4.58
CA ALA A 97 -5.28 0.37 4.58
C ALA A 97 -5.83 -1.01 4.18
N ALA A 98 -5.36 -1.60 3.08
CA ALA A 98 -5.79 -2.92 2.64
C ALA A 98 -5.40 -4.03 3.63
N ASP A 99 -4.20 -3.96 4.21
CA ASP A 99 -3.72 -4.88 5.25
C ASP A 99 -4.59 -4.82 6.50
N SER A 100 -5.00 -3.61 6.93
CA SER A 100 -5.92 -3.45 8.06
C SER A 100 -7.32 -4.02 7.79
N VAL A 101 -7.82 -3.91 6.55
CA VAL A 101 -9.10 -4.53 6.14
C VAL A 101 -9.01 -6.05 6.23
N LEU A 102 -7.91 -6.64 5.74
CA LEU A 102 -7.70 -8.09 5.82
C LEU A 102 -7.56 -8.57 7.27
N HIS A 103 -6.82 -7.83 8.11
CA HIS A 103 -6.63 -8.15 9.52
C HIS A 103 -7.96 -8.13 10.30
N LEU A 104 -8.85 -7.19 9.97
CA LEU A 104 -10.18 -7.05 10.59
C LEU A 104 -11.25 -7.91 9.91
N LYS A 105 -10.90 -8.88 9.06
CA LYS A 105 -11.85 -9.74 8.34
C LYS A 105 -12.99 -10.25 9.21
N LEU A 106 -12.68 -10.96 10.31
CA LEU A 106 -13.69 -11.56 11.18
C LEU A 106 -14.60 -10.52 11.84
N VAL A 107 -14.05 -9.36 12.18
CA VAL A 107 -14.80 -8.24 12.77
C VAL A 107 -15.75 -7.65 11.73
N LEU A 108 -15.28 -7.43 10.50
CA LEU A 108 -16.06 -6.89 9.40
C LEU A 108 -17.17 -7.85 8.99
N GLU A 109 -16.89 -9.15 8.90
CA GLU A 109 -17.89 -10.18 8.61
C GLU A 109 -18.98 -10.22 9.69
N LYS A 110 -18.60 -10.16 10.98
CA LYS A 110 -19.57 -10.11 12.08
C LYS A 110 -20.46 -8.87 12.02
N ILE A 111 -19.88 -7.69 11.81
CA ILE A 111 -20.63 -6.44 11.72
C ILE A 111 -21.57 -6.46 10.51
N ALA A 112 -21.11 -7.00 9.38
CA ALA A 112 -21.92 -7.12 8.17
C ALA A 112 -23.10 -8.10 8.34
N ASP A 113 -23.01 -9.07 9.25
CA ASP A 113 -24.10 -9.99 9.52
C ASP A 113 -25.11 -9.42 10.54
N GLU A 114 -24.62 -8.88 11.66
CA GLU A 114 -25.44 -8.47 12.81
C GLU A 114 -26.00 -7.04 12.70
N HIS A 115 -25.39 -6.16 11.89
CA HIS A 115 -25.70 -4.72 11.85
C HIS A 115 -25.94 -4.18 10.43
N LYS A 116 -26.75 -4.90 9.65
CA LYS A 116 -27.10 -4.55 8.26
C LYS A 116 -27.86 -3.22 8.12
N ASP A 117 -28.47 -2.74 9.20
CA ASP A 117 -29.15 -1.45 9.29
C ASP A 117 -28.18 -0.26 9.39
N ILE A 118 -26.99 -0.48 9.97
CA ILE A 118 -25.98 0.56 10.18
C ILE A 118 -24.98 0.58 9.03
N VAL A 119 -24.64 -0.58 8.48
CA VAL A 119 -23.70 -0.72 7.35
C VAL A 119 -24.43 -0.58 6.02
N LYS A 120 -23.90 0.23 5.10
CA LYS A 120 -24.47 0.38 3.76
C LYS A 120 -24.50 -0.96 3.02
N GLU A 121 -25.58 -1.22 2.28
CA GLU A 121 -25.80 -2.46 1.53
C GLU A 121 -24.63 -2.82 0.59
N ASN A 122 -24.05 -1.83 -0.10
CA ASN A 122 -22.91 -2.07 -1.00
C ASN A 122 -21.64 -2.53 -0.23
N ILE A 123 -21.43 -2.02 0.99
CA ILE A 123 -20.33 -2.40 1.86
C ILE A 123 -20.55 -3.81 2.40
N VAL A 124 -21.77 -4.14 2.83
CA VAL A 124 -22.16 -5.51 3.24
C VAL A 124 -21.90 -6.49 2.09
N LYS A 125 -22.40 -6.21 0.89
CA LYS A 125 -22.18 -7.06 -0.30
C LYS A 125 -20.70 -7.26 -0.62
N THR A 126 -19.87 -6.24 -0.42
CA THR A 126 -18.43 -6.34 -0.65
C THR A 126 -17.77 -7.25 0.37
N ILE A 127 -18.08 -7.07 1.66
CA ILE A 127 -17.52 -7.87 2.76
C ILE A 127 -17.94 -9.35 2.63
N THR A 128 -19.20 -9.60 2.28
CA THR A 128 -19.75 -10.96 2.18
C THR A 128 -19.48 -11.63 0.83
N SER A 129 -18.93 -10.90 -0.14
CA SER A 129 -18.60 -11.46 -1.46
C SER A 129 -17.59 -12.59 -1.31
N CYS A 130 -17.93 -13.74 -1.90
CA CYS A 130 -16.98 -14.85 -2.02
C CYS A 130 -15.71 -14.34 -2.73
N GLY A 131 -14.54 -14.63 -2.15
CA GLY A 131 -13.25 -14.27 -2.73
C GLY A 131 -12.71 -12.89 -2.38
N PHE A 132 -13.50 -11.94 -1.84
CA PHE A 132 -12.99 -10.56 -1.61
C PHE A 132 -11.73 -10.53 -0.73
N PHE A 133 -11.76 -11.18 0.43
CA PHE A 133 -10.58 -11.24 1.32
C PHE A 133 -9.44 -12.09 0.74
N HIS A 134 -9.75 -13.07 -0.11
CA HIS A 134 -8.73 -13.82 -0.83
C HIS A 134 -8.01 -12.92 -1.83
N ASP A 135 -8.76 -12.11 -2.58
CA ASP A 135 -8.22 -11.14 -3.53
C ASP A 135 -7.36 -10.09 -2.83
N ILE A 136 -7.80 -9.56 -1.67
CA ILE A 136 -6.97 -8.65 -0.86
C ILE A 136 -5.64 -9.31 -0.50
N ASN A 137 -5.68 -10.55 -0.01
CA ASN A 137 -4.47 -11.28 0.36
C ASN A 137 -3.53 -11.48 -0.86
N SER A 138 -4.08 -11.80 -2.03
CA SER A 138 -3.31 -11.91 -3.27
C SER A 138 -2.64 -10.60 -3.67
N VAL A 139 -3.38 -9.47 -3.60
CA VAL A 139 -2.82 -8.13 -3.85
C VAL A 139 -1.74 -7.79 -2.84
N LEU A 140 -1.96 -8.02 -1.54
CA LEU A 140 -0.98 -7.73 -0.49
C LEU A 140 0.30 -8.56 -0.65
N LYS A 141 0.22 -9.82 -1.11
CA LYS A 141 1.40 -10.63 -1.41
C LYS A 141 2.29 -9.99 -2.49
N VAL A 142 1.70 -9.40 -3.52
CA VAL A 142 2.43 -8.67 -4.58
C VAL A 142 3.03 -7.37 -4.05
N LEU A 143 2.28 -6.61 -3.25
CA LEU A 143 2.71 -5.30 -2.77
C LEU A 143 3.70 -5.36 -1.58
N LYS A 144 3.69 -6.44 -0.79
CA LYS A 144 4.54 -6.62 0.39
C LYS A 144 6.04 -6.54 0.10
N PRO A 145 6.61 -7.23 -0.91
CA PRO A 145 8.03 -7.09 -1.23
C PRO A 145 8.39 -5.67 -1.68
N LEU A 146 7.54 -5.03 -2.48
CA LEU A 146 7.74 -3.63 -2.88
C LEU A 146 7.80 -2.71 -1.67
N LYS A 147 6.93 -2.94 -0.66
CA LYS A 147 6.83 -2.07 0.52
C LYS A 147 8.07 -2.23 1.39
N LYS A 148 8.54 -3.46 1.57
CA LYS A 148 9.78 -3.72 2.28
C LYS A 148 10.98 -3.09 1.58
N THR A 149 11.05 -3.20 0.26
CA THR A 149 12.13 -2.62 -0.53
C THR A 149 12.14 -1.10 -0.43
N ILE A 150 11.01 -0.42 -0.58
CA ILE A 150 10.97 1.05 -0.51
C ILE A 150 11.37 1.56 0.88
N LEU A 151 10.86 0.93 1.95
CA LEU A 151 11.22 1.30 3.32
C LEU A 151 12.70 1.07 3.61
N SER A 152 13.28 0.00 3.05
CA SER A 152 14.71 -0.28 3.19
C SER A 152 15.59 0.71 2.44
N ILE A 153 15.18 1.19 1.26
CA ILE A 153 16.01 2.10 0.47
C ILE A 153 15.84 3.59 0.83
N GLU A 154 14.73 3.93 1.50
CA GLU A 154 14.47 5.29 2.01
C GLU A 154 14.97 5.50 3.45
N ALA A 155 15.49 4.46 4.11
CA ALA A 155 16.03 4.58 5.46
C ALA A 155 17.27 5.48 5.50
N SER A 156 17.43 6.24 6.58
CA SER A 156 18.49 7.26 6.70
C SER A 156 19.90 6.69 6.76
N ASN A 157 20.04 5.40 7.08
CA ASN A 157 21.30 4.67 7.15
C ASN A 157 21.60 3.83 5.90
N THR A 158 20.79 3.93 4.85
CA THR A 158 20.94 3.13 3.63
C THR A 158 22.08 3.63 2.77
N THR A 159 23.00 2.74 2.41
CA THR A 159 24.09 3.02 1.47
C THR A 159 23.68 2.78 0.01
N PHE A 160 24.51 3.25 -0.92
CA PHE A 160 24.30 2.97 -2.34
C PHE A 160 24.33 1.45 -2.62
N ALA A 161 25.23 0.70 -1.97
CA ALA A 161 25.32 -0.76 -2.13
C ALA A 161 24.04 -1.47 -1.65
N ASP A 162 23.46 -1.03 -0.52
CA ASP A 162 22.20 -1.58 0.00
C ASP A 162 21.06 -1.42 -1.00
N CYS A 163 21.05 -0.31 -1.75
CA CYS A 163 20.04 -0.07 -2.79
C CYS A 163 20.13 -1.09 -3.93
N PHE A 164 21.34 -1.49 -4.36
CA PHE A 164 21.50 -2.54 -5.38
C PHE A 164 21.08 -3.90 -4.85
N ILE A 165 21.48 -4.24 -3.62
CA ILE A 165 21.09 -5.50 -2.99
C ILE A 165 19.56 -5.58 -2.86
N ALA A 166 18.90 -4.47 -2.49
CA ALA A 166 17.46 -4.40 -2.39
C ALA A 166 16.75 -4.61 -3.74
N LEU A 167 17.30 -4.08 -4.85
CA LEU A 167 16.78 -4.33 -6.19
C LEU A 167 16.92 -5.80 -6.62
N ILE A 168 18.08 -6.42 -6.35
CA ILE A 168 18.30 -7.84 -6.67
C ILE A 168 17.30 -8.70 -5.89
N ARG A 169 17.15 -8.45 -4.59
CA ARG A 169 16.17 -9.15 -3.74
C ARG A 169 14.75 -8.99 -4.24
N LEU A 170 14.38 -7.77 -4.67
CA LEU A 170 13.06 -7.51 -5.23
C LEU A 170 12.82 -8.32 -6.51
N ALA A 171 13.78 -8.30 -7.45
CA ALA A 171 13.70 -9.06 -8.69
C ALA A 171 13.57 -10.58 -8.43
N SER A 172 14.36 -11.13 -7.49
CA SER A 172 14.25 -12.54 -7.09
C SER A 172 12.91 -12.88 -6.45
N THR A 173 12.27 -11.94 -5.76
CA THR A 173 10.97 -12.19 -5.10
C THR A 173 9.80 -12.15 -6.08
N ILE A 174 9.94 -11.42 -7.19
CA ILE A 174 8.89 -11.31 -8.22
C ILE A 174 8.99 -12.46 -9.25
N ASN A 175 10.19 -12.99 -9.50
CA ASN A 175 10.43 -14.05 -10.49
C ASN A 175 10.22 -15.48 -9.96
N CYS A 176 9.81 -15.66 -8.70
CA CYS A 176 9.55 -16.96 -8.07
C CYS A 176 8.07 -17.10 -7.73
#